data_AF-A0AAU9HBC1-F1
#
_entry.id   AF-A0AAU9HBC1-F1
#
_cell.length_a   1.000
_cell.length_b   1.000
_cell.length_c   1.000
_cell.angle_alpha   90.00
_cell.angle_beta   90.00
_cell.angle_gamma   90.00
#
_symmetry.space_group_name_H-M   'P 1'
#
loop_
_entity.id
_entity.type
_entity.pdbx_description
1 polymer ?
#
loop_
_entity_poly.entity_id
_entity_poly.type
_entity_poly.pdbx_seq_one_letter_code
_entity_poly.pdbx_strand_id
1 'polypeptide(L)'
;MTFLLCLGSVAPTFAADKKKGFDASAKHAIAVEATTGKILYEKDATTPTGIGSITKLLTAYMVYKAVDQGDLKWNTKVDISDYPFELTVSAGVSNIPLDARKYTVKQLLDATLICQ
;
A
#
# COMPACT_ATOMS: atom_id res chain seq x y z
N MET A 1 6.47 28.62 72.39
CA MET A 1 7.24 28.14 71.22
C MET A 1 6.97 26.66 71.11
N THR A 2 5.88 26.27 70.44
CA THR A 2 5.49 24.87 70.27
C THR A 2 4.97 24.69 68.85
N PHE A 3 5.53 23.69 68.18
CA PHE A 3 5.71 23.53 66.75
C PHE A 3 4.47 22.93 66.08
N LEU A 4 4.01 23.52 64.97
CA LEU A 4 2.89 23.02 64.15
C LEU A 4 3.40 21.87 63.27
N LEU A 5 2.96 20.64 63.54
CA LEU A 5 3.33 19.45 62.76
C LEU A 5 2.38 19.31 61.55
N CYS A 6 2.75 19.84 60.39
CA CYS A 6 2.08 19.54 59.12
C CYS A 6 2.42 18.11 58.69
N LEU A 7 1.52 17.15 58.90
CA LEU A 7 1.57 15.84 58.24
C LEU A 7 1.21 16.01 56.76
N GLY A 8 2.19 16.36 55.94
CA GLY A 8 2.08 16.27 54.49
C GLY A 8 2.16 14.81 54.05
N SER A 9 1.02 14.22 53.68
CA SER A 9 0.96 12.93 53.02
C SER A 9 1.60 13.03 51.63
N VAL A 10 2.88 12.72 51.53
CA VAL A 10 3.55 12.48 50.24
C VAL A 10 3.15 11.10 49.73
N ALA A 11 2.01 11.03 49.05
CA ALA A 11 1.70 9.85 48.25
C ALA A 11 2.76 9.77 47.11
N PRO A 12 3.43 8.63 46.91
CA PRO A 12 4.26 8.46 45.74
C PRO A 12 3.35 8.49 44.52
N THR A 13 3.44 9.57 43.73
CA THR A 13 2.94 9.58 42.36
C THR A 13 3.77 8.57 41.58
N PHE A 14 3.25 7.35 41.47
CA PHE A 14 3.65 6.46 40.40
C PHE A 14 3.11 7.09 39.11
N ALA A 15 3.94 7.91 38.47
CA ALA A 15 3.71 8.31 37.09
C ALA A 15 3.74 7.01 36.28
N ALA A 16 2.57 6.49 35.93
CA ALA A 16 2.47 5.42 34.95
C ALA A 16 3.11 5.96 33.67
N ASP A 17 4.28 5.43 33.32
CA ASP A 17 4.84 5.60 31.98
C ASP A 17 3.78 5.10 31.01
N LYS A 18 3.02 6.04 30.44
CA LYS A 18 2.18 5.74 29.28
C LYS A 18 3.16 5.34 28.19
N LYS A 19 3.41 4.03 28.04
CA LYS A 19 4.07 3.49 26.86
C LYS A 19 3.38 4.15 25.67
N LYS A 20 4.13 4.97 24.94
CA LYS A 20 3.67 5.54 23.67
C LYS A 20 3.18 4.35 22.86
N GLY A 21 1.88 4.32 22.54
CA GLY A 21 1.31 3.31 21.66
C GLY A 21 2.09 3.27 20.34
N PHE A 22 1.98 2.15 19.62
CA PHE A 22 2.53 2.08 18.26
C PHE A 22 1.99 3.24 17.42
N ASP A 23 2.90 3.97 16.77
CA ASP A 23 2.58 5.05 15.84
C ASP A 23 3.42 4.87 14.58
N ALA A 24 2.75 4.60 13.46
CA ALA A 24 3.40 4.42 12.18
C ALA A 24 4.04 5.73 11.71
N SER A 25 5.28 5.66 11.24
CA SER A 25 6.00 6.80 10.62
C SER A 25 5.50 7.07 9.19
N ALA A 26 4.19 7.29 9.06
CA ALA A 26 3.48 7.62 7.83
C ALA A 26 2.37 8.65 8.11
N LYS A 27 1.95 9.39 7.08
CA LYS A 27 0.79 10.30 7.17
C LYS A 27 -0.52 9.50 7.28
N HIS A 28 -0.63 8.43 6.49
CA HIS A 28 -1.78 7.54 6.42
C HIS A 28 -1.30 6.09 6.54
N ALA A 29 -2.02 5.25 7.27
CA ALA A 29 -1.73 3.82 7.37
C ALA A 29 -2.97 3.03 7.79
N ILE A 30 -3.08 1.79 7.31
CA ILE A 30 -4.06 0.82 7.76
C ILE A 30 -3.43 -0.58 7.74
N ALA A 31 -3.73 -1.39 8.76
CA ALA A 31 -3.39 -2.80 8.79
C ALA A 31 -4.66 -3.60 9.06
N VAL A 32 -4.90 -4.61 8.23
CA VAL A 32 -6.14 -5.40 8.23
C VAL A 32 -5.77 -6.88 8.25
N GLU A 33 -6.47 -7.68 9.07
CA GLU A 33 -6.39 -9.12 8.95
C GLU A 33 -7.15 -9.55 7.69
N ALA A 34 -6.44 -10.18 6.74
CA ALA A 34 -6.90 -10.35 5.37
C ALA A 34 -8.18 -11.19 5.24
N THR A 35 -8.44 -12.13 6.14
CA THR A 35 -9.57 -13.08 6.05
C THR A 35 -10.87 -12.47 6.60
N THR A 36 -10.79 -11.83 7.76
CA THR A 36 -11.94 -11.30 8.51
C THR A 36 -12.22 -9.83 8.21
N GLY A 37 -11.26 -9.11 7.62
CA GLY A 37 -11.35 -7.66 7.44
C GLY A 37 -11.20 -6.88 8.75
N LYS A 38 -10.80 -7.54 9.85
CA LYS A 38 -10.58 -6.87 11.15
C LYS A 38 -9.45 -5.85 11.01
N ILE A 39 -9.75 -4.59 11.29
CA ILE A 39 -8.76 -3.52 11.40
C ILE A 39 -7.93 -3.78 12.66
N LEU A 40 -6.61 -3.93 12.47
CA LEU A 40 -5.63 -4.14 13.53
C LEU A 40 -4.96 -2.82 13.94
N TYR A 41 -4.86 -1.87 13.00
CA TYR A 41 -4.31 -0.54 13.21
C TYR A 41 -4.80 0.40 12.10
N GLU A 42 -5.02 1.67 12.44
CA GLU A 42 -5.30 2.73 11.48
C GLU A 42 -4.72 4.07 11.94
N LYS A 43 -4.35 4.90 10.97
CA LYS A 43 -3.93 6.30 11.14
C LYS A 43 -4.37 7.07 9.91
N ASP A 44 -5.35 7.97 10.06
CA ASP A 44 -5.91 8.79 8.97
C ASP A 44 -6.18 7.99 7.67
N ALA A 45 -6.81 6.81 7.82
CA ALA A 45 -6.92 5.81 6.76
C ALA A 45 -8.00 6.12 5.70
N THR A 46 -8.87 7.10 5.95
CA THR A 46 -10.03 7.42 5.09
C THR A 46 -9.82 8.66 4.23
N THR A 47 -8.73 9.41 4.43
CA THR A 47 -8.42 10.60 3.64
C THR A 47 -7.93 10.21 2.24
N PRO A 48 -8.62 10.62 1.16
CA PRO A 48 -8.16 10.35 -0.20
C PRO A 48 -6.81 11.02 -0.48
N THR A 49 -5.86 10.28 -1.06
CA THR A 49 -4.52 10.78 -1.37
C THR A 49 -3.94 10.10 -2.60
N GLY A 50 -2.85 10.66 -3.14
CA GLY A 50 -2.12 10.04 -4.25
C GLY A 50 -1.42 8.75 -3.79
N ILE A 51 -1.73 7.62 -4.41
CA ILE A 51 -1.21 6.30 -4.02
C ILE A 51 -0.12 5.76 -4.97
N GLY A 52 0.24 6.53 -6.00
CA GLY A 52 1.28 6.17 -6.97
C GLY A 52 1.06 4.77 -7.57
N SER A 53 2.13 3.96 -7.61
CA SER A 53 2.12 2.60 -8.16
C SER A 53 1.15 1.63 -7.47
N ILE A 54 0.60 1.92 -6.28
CA ILE A 54 -0.47 1.09 -5.67
C ILE A 54 -1.70 1.02 -6.59
N THR A 55 -1.91 2.03 -7.44
CA THR A 55 -2.95 2.04 -8.49
C THR A 55 -2.91 0.80 -9.37
N LYS A 56 -1.73 0.20 -9.60
CA LYS A 56 -1.54 -1.02 -10.40
C LYS A 56 -2.32 -2.21 -9.86
N LEU A 57 -2.64 -2.25 -8.55
CA LEU A 57 -3.46 -3.31 -7.95
C LEU A 57 -4.88 -3.34 -8.52
N LEU A 58 -5.47 -2.17 -8.80
CA LEU A 58 -6.80 -2.09 -9.42
C LEU A 58 -6.75 -2.62 -10.87
N THR A 59 -5.74 -2.24 -11.64
CA THR A 59 -5.53 -2.75 -13.00
C THR A 59 -5.33 -4.26 -12.99
N ALA A 60 -4.50 -4.79 -12.10
CA ALA A 60 -4.28 -6.22 -11.95
C ALA A 60 -5.58 -6.97 -11.60
N TYR A 61 -6.37 -6.43 -10.68
CA TYR A 61 -7.69 -6.98 -10.33
C TYR A 61 -8.61 -7.07 -11.55
N MET A 62 -8.67 -6.02 -12.40
CA MET A 62 -9.47 -6.05 -13.63
C MET A 62 -9.01 -7.13 -14.61
N VAL A 63 -7.69 -7.35 -14.75
CA VAL A 63 -7.14 -8.43 -15.59
C VAL A 63 -7.52 -9.80 -15.03
N TYR A 64 -7.34 -10.04 -13.74
CA TYR A 64 -7.75 -11.29 -13.10
C TYR A 64 -9.25 -11.56 -13.29
N LYS A 65 -10.09 -10.54 -13.08
CA LYS A 65 -11.53 -10.62 -13.27
C LYS A 65 -11.90 -10.98 -14.72
N ALA A 66 -11.30 -10.31 -15.71
CA ALA A 66 -11.56 -10.62 -17.12
C ALA A 66 -11.13 -12.04 -17.50
N VAL A 67 -10.05 -12.55 -16.90
CA VAL A 67 -9.63 -13.94 -17.14
C VAL A 67 -10.57 -14.93 -16.47
N ASP A 68 -10.99 -14.67 -15.23
CA ASP A 68 -11.96 -15.50 -14.50
C ASP A 68 -13.31 -15.58 -15.22
N GLN A 69 -13.75 -14.46 -15.81
CA GLN A 69 -14.98 -14.38 -16.61
C GLN A 69 -14.86 -15.01 -18.00
N GLY A 70 -13.64 -15.38 -18.43
CA GLY A 70 -13.38 -15.97 -19.76
C GLY A 70 -13.26 -14.96 -20.90
N ASP A 71 -13.40 -13.65 -20.63
CA ASP A 71 -13.26 -12.56 -21.59
C ASP A 71 -11.80 -12.39 -22.06
N LEU A 72 -10.84 -12.82 -21.24
CA LEU A 72 -9.42 -12.78 -21.52
C LEU A 72 -8.76 -14.14 -21.19
N LYS A 73 -7.68 -14.49 -21.88
CA LYS A 73 -6.91 -15.71 -21.57
C LYS A 73 -5.46 -15.36 -21.31
N TRP A 74 -4.83 -16.08 -20.39
CA TRP A 74 -3.43 -15.84 -20.00
C TRP A 74 -2.45 -15.87 -21.18
N ASN A 75 -2.71 -16.74 -22.16
CA ASN A 75 -1.87 -16.91 -23.35
C ASN A 75 -2.28 -16.02 -24.53
N THR A 76 -3.35 -15.24 -24.41
CA THR A 76 -3.73 -14.26 -25.45
C THR A 76 -2.57 -13.30 -25.65
N LYS A 77 -2.17 -13.14 -26.92
CA LYS A 77 -1.13 -12.18 -27.31
C LYS A 77 -1.75 -10.81 -27.46
N VAL A 78 -1.14 -9.82 -26.82
CA VAL A 78 -1.51 -8.41 -26.86
C VAL A 78 -0.43 -7.68 -27.64
N ASP A 79 -0.84 -6.92 -28.65
CA ASP A 79 0.04 -6.05 -29.42
C ASP A 79 0.28 -4.75 -28.64
N ILE A 80 1.53 -4.31 -28.58
CA ILE A 80 1.94 -3.06 -27.95
C ILE A 80 1.85 -1.98 -29.03
N SER A 81 1.01 -0.97 -28.81
CA SER A 81 0.92 0.20 -29.69
C SER A 81 2.10 1.16 -29.46
N ASP A 82 2.21 2.21 -30.28
CA ASP A 82 3.35 3.13 -30.20
C ASP A 82 3.40 3.87 -28.87
N TYR A 83 2.26 4.31 -28.35
CA TYR A 83 2.17 5.00 -27.07
C TYR A 83 2.84 4.25 -25.88
N PRO A 84 2.44 3.01 -25.51
CA PRO A 84 3.07 2.29 -24.42
C PRO A 84 4.53 1.91 -24.69
N PHE A 85 4.93 1.78 -25.97
CA PHE A 85 6.33 1.55 -26.33
C PHE A 85 7.19 2.81 -26.15
N GLU A 86 6.73 3.98 -26.61
CA GLU A 86 7.45 5.25 -26.42
C GLU A 86 7.62 5.62 -24.94
N LEU A 87 6.68 5.18 -24.09
CA LEU A 87 6.82 5.32 -22.64
C LEU A 87 7.96 4.48 -22.05
N THR A 88 8.43 3.41 -22.70
CA THR A 88 9.54 2.59 -22.16
C THR A 88 10.89 3.29 -22.26
N VAL A 89 11.02 4.25 -23.18
CA VAL A 89 12.25 5.04 -23.39
C VAL A 89 12.18 6.43 -22.76
N SER A 90 11.05 6.77 -22.13
CA SER A 90 10.83 8.04 -21.47
C SER A 90 11.47 8.09 -20.08
N ALA A 91 12.29 9.10 -19.82
CA ALA A 91 12.94 9.27 -18.53
C ALA A 91 11.92 9.50 -17.41
N GLY A 92 12.12 8.87 -16.25
CA GLY A 92 11.26 9.03 -15.08
C GLY A 92 10.03 8.11 -15.05
N VAL A 93 9.86 7.23 -16.04
CA VAL A 93 8.83 6.19 -16.03
C VAL A 93 9.49 4.85 -15.72
N SER A 94 8.97 4.16 -14.70
CA SER A 94 9.37 2.77 -14.48
C SER A 94 8.79 1.86 -15.54
N ASN A 95 9.65 1.21 -16.31
CA ASN A 95 9.19 0.32 -17.35
C ASN A 95 10.24 -0.75 -17.67
N ILE A 96 9.86 -1.69 -18.54
CA ILE A 96 10.75 -2.67 -19.14
C ILE A 96 10.82 -2.47 -20.65
N PRO A 97 11.87 -2.98 -21.33
CA PRO A 97 11.90 -3.02 -22.78
C PRO A 97 10.71 -3.83 -23.34
N LEU A 98 10.00 -3.25 -24.31
CA LEU A 98 8.84 -3.87 -24.99
C LEU A 98 9.09 -4.06 -26.50
N ASP A 99 10.35 -4.26 -26.91
CA ASP A 99 10.80 -4.30 -28.31
C ASP A 99 10.17 -5.40 -29.16
N ALA A 100 9.75 -6.51 -28.54
CA ALA A 100 9.06 -7.58 -29.27
C ALA A 100 7.65 -7.16 -29.73
N ARG A 101 7.15 -6.02 -29.22
CA ARG A 101 5.84 -5.40 -29.54
C ARG A 101 4.63 -6.31 -29.41
N LYS A 102 4.79 -7.52 -28.86
CA LYS A 102 3.74 -8.52 -28.69
C LYS A 102 4.05 -9.47 -27.55
N TYR A 103 3.23 -9.45 -26.50
CA TYR A 103 3.44 -10.24 -25.29
C TYR A 103 2.15 -10.94 -24.87
N THR A 104 2.24 -12.01 -24.08
CA THR A 104 1.04 -12.62 -23.50
C THR A 104 0.47 -11.75 -22.39
N VAL A 105 -0.83 -11.87 -22.13
CA VAL A 105 -1.49 -11.25 -20.97
C VAL A 105 -0.72 -11.55 -19.67
N LYS A 106 -0.30 -12.81 -19.48
CA LYS A 106 0.48 -13.20 -18.30
C LYS A 106 1.79 -12.42 -18.19
N GLN A 107 2.55 -12.30 -19.28
CA GLN A 107 3.82 -11.55 -19.29
C GLN A 107 3.61 -10.07 -18.95
N LEU A 108 2.56 -9.44 -19.47
CA LEU A 108 2.27 -8.03 -19.20
C LEU A 108 1.79 -7.80 -17.76
N LEU A 109 1.00 -8.73 -17.20
CA LEU A 109 0.60 -8.68 -15.81
C LEU A 109 1.79 -8.90 -14.86
N ASP A 110 2.63 -9.88 -15.16
CA ASP A 110 3.85 -10.17 -14.38
C ASP A 110 4.78 -8.94 -14.41
N ALA A 111 5.00 -8.32 -15.57
CA ALA A 111 5.75 -7.07 -15.68
C ALA A 111 5.13 -5.94 -14.84
N THR A 112 3.80 -5.78 -14.86
CA THR A 112 3.10 -4.74 -14.08
C THR A 112 3.28 -4.92 -12.57
N LEU A 113 3.33 -6.16 -12.08
CA LEU A 113 3.38 -6.46 -10.64
C LEU A 113 4.82 -6.57 -10.09
N ILE A 114 5.78 -6.97 -10.93
CA ILE A 114 7.17 -7.20 -10.52
C ILE A 114 8.01 -5.95 -10.77
N CYS A 115 7.74 -5.19 -11.82
CA CYS A 115 8.55 -4.03 -12.17
C CYS A 115 8.16 -2.78 -11.35
N GLN A 116 9.19 -2.27 -10.68
CA GLN A 116 9.32 -1.01 -9.93
C GLN A 116 8.84 0.26 -10.59
#